data_AF-A0A0K1PZR7-F1
#
_entry.id   AF-A0A0K1PZR7-F1
#
_cell.length_a   1.000
_cell.length_b   1.000
_cell.length_c   1.000
_cell.angle_alpha   90.00
_cell.angle_beta   90.00
_cell.angle_gamma   90.00
#
_symmetry.space_group_name_H-M   'P 1'
#
loop_
_entity.id
_entity.type
_entity.pdbx_description
1 polymer ?
#
loop_
_entity_poly.entity_id
_entity_poly.type
_entity_poly.pdbx_seq_one_letter_code
_entity_poly.pdbx_strand_id
1 'polypeptide(L)'
;MDTRTAKCLLLTKVLVADGIMTENERGFLDGAMNRMGLSPDERRRVLNLDGWDDAEQALVGLSNEEKQELVGQLVDAASSDGRLSPLEAQMVKRISAALGVQS
;
A
#
# COMPACT_ATOMS: atom_id res chain seq x y z
N MET A 1 -14.32 -5.76 -0.88
CA MET A 1 -13.38 -5.26 0.14
C MET A 1 -13.56 -3.75 0.27
N ASP A 2 -13.40 -3.18 1.47
CA ASP A 2 -13.44 -1.72 1.65
C ASP A 2 -12.16 -1.06 1.11
N THR A 3 -12.29 0.15 0.58
CA THR A 3 -11.21 0.94 -0.03
C THR A 3 -10.04 1.15 0.93
N ARG A 4 -10.29 1.39 2.23
CA ARG A 4 -9.24 1.65 3.22
C ARG A 4 -8.38 0.41 3.45
N THR A 5 -9.03 -0.75 3.58
CA THR A 5 -8.33 -2.04 3.66
C THR A 5 -7.50 -2.31 2.40
N ALA A 6 -8.07 -2.04 1.21
CA ALA A 6 -7.38 -2.21 -0.06
C ALA A 6 -6.14 -1.30 -0.18
N LYS A 7 -6.25 -0.03 0.23
CA LYS A 7 -5.10 0.91 0.28
C LYS A 7 -3.98 0.38 1.17
N CYS A 8 -4.32 -0.08 2.38
CA CYS A 8 -3.35 -0.68 3.30
C CYS A 8 -2.73 -1.98 2.75
N LEU A 9 -3.48 -2.82 2.05
CA LEU A 9 -2.93 -4.02 1.40
C LEU A 9 -1.95 -3.69 0.28
N LEU A 10 -2.19 -2.63 -0.50
CA LEU A 10 -1.23 -2.16 -1.49
C LEU A 10 0.02 -1.56 -0.86
N LEU A 11 -0.13 -0.83 0.25
CA LEU A 11 1.02 -0.39 1.06
C LEU A 11 1.85 -1.60 1.51
N THR A 12 1.21 -2.65 2.03
CA THR A 12 1.91 -3.88 2.40
C THR A 12 2.57 -4.57 1.19
N LYS A 13 1.99 -4.55 -0.03
CA LYS A 13 2.66 -5.06 -1.25
C LYS A 13 4.04 -4.46 -1.45
N VAL A 14 4.13 -3.15 -1.25
CA VAL A 14 5.35 -2.41 -1.50
C VAL A 14 6.37 -2.69 -0.41
N LEU A 15 5.95 -2.60 0.86
CA LEU A 15 6.80 -2.82 2.05
C LEU A 15 7.30 -4.26 2.22
N VAL A 16 6.79 -5.22 1.45
CA VAL A 16 7.27 -6.62 1.48
C VAL A 16 7.79 -7.07 0.13
N ALA A 17 8.04 -6.13 -0.80
CA ALA A 17 8.46 -6.44 -2.17
C ALA A 17 9.82 -7.17 -2.22
N ASP A 18 10.68 -6.96 -1.23
CA ASP A 18 11.95 -7.65 -1.03
C ASP A 18 11.84 -8.93 -0.16
N GLY A 19 10.64 -9.21 0.35
CA GLY A 19 10.32 -10.35 1.20
C GLY A 19 10.54 -10.14 2.70
N ILE A 20 10.95 -8.95 3.15
CA ILE A 20 11.24 -8.66 4.56
C ILE A 20 10.56 -7.38 4.99
N MET A 21 9.64 -7.46 5.96
CA MET A 21 9.09 -6.25 6.61
C MET A 21 9.92 -5.88 7.84
N THR A 22 10.65 -4.78 7.75
CA THR A 22 11.43 -4.21 8.85
C THR A 22 10.54 -3.57 9.91
N GLU A 23 11.14 -3.21 11.05
CA GLU A 23 10.42 -2.54 12.15
C GLU A 23 9.92 -1.14 11.76
N ASN A 24 10.70 -0.40 10.97
CA ASN A 24 10.31 0.93 10.47
C ASN A 24 9.10 0.84 9.54
N GLU A 25 9.11 -0.09 8.60
CA GLU A 25 8.01 -0.33 7.67
C GLU A 25 6.76 -0.82 8.40
N ARG A 26 6.94 -1.67 9.43
CA ARG A 26 5.84 -2.08 10.30
C ARG A 26 5.24 -0.90 11.06
N GLY A 27 6.07 0.01 11.59
CA GLY A 27 5.62 1.24 12.23
C GLY A 27 4.86 2.16 11.26
N PHE A 28 5.36 2.28 10.03
CA PHE A 28 4.67 3.04 8.97
C PHE A 28 3.31 2.44 8.64
N LEU A 29 3.24 1.11 8.43
CA LEU A 29 2.00 0.39 8.13
C LEU A 29 0.99 0.53 9.26
N ASP A 30 1.42 0.40 10.52
CA ASP A 30 0.54 0.60 11.67
C ASP A 30 0.02 2.04 11.73
N GLY A 31 0.89 3.03 11.51
CA GLY A 31 0.51 4.44 11.37
C GLY A 31 -0.51 4.67 10.26
N ALA A 32 -0.35 4.04 9.09
CA ALA A 32 -1.29 4.12 7.98
C ALA A 32 -2.65 3.51 8.35
N MET A 33 -2.67 2.32 8.96
CA MET A 33 -3.90 1.68 9.44
C MET A 33 -4.64 2.53 10.48
N ASN A 34 -3.90 3.17 11.39
CA ASN A 34 -4.46 4.10 12.37
C ASN A 34 -5.05 5.35 11.71
N ARG A 35 -4.32 6.00 10.80
CA ARG A 35 -4.78 7.20 10.07
C ARG A 35 -6.04 6.94 9.26
N MET A 36 -6.13 5.77 8.65
CA MET A 36 -7.31 5.33 7.89
C MET A 36 -8.43 4.78 8.80
N GLY A 37 -8.21 4.67 10.12
CA GLY A 37 -9.24 4.24 11.06
C GLY A 37 -9.70 2.79 10.86
N LEU A 38 -8.79 1.89 10.49
CA LEU A 38 -9.12 0.46 10.34
C LEU A 38 -9.51 -0.15 11.69
N SER A 39 -10.60 -0.90 11.69
CA SER A 39 -11.03 -1.76 12.78
C SER A 39 -10.05 -2.93 13.01
N PRO A 40 -10.09 -3.59 14.18
CA PRO A 40 -9.23 -4.74 14.46
C PRO A 40 -9.34 -5.86 13.41
N ASP A 41 -10.53 -6.08 12.86
CA ASP A 41 -10.74 -7.09 11.83
C ASP A 41 -10.13 -6.71 10.49
N GLU A 42 -10.24 -5.44 10.08
CA GLU A 42 -9.60 -4.94 8.87
C GLU A 42 -8.08 -4.97 8.99
N ARG A 43 -7.52 -4.59 10.14
CA ARG A 43 -6.07 -4.67 10.41
C ARG A 43 -5.57 -6.10 10.32
N ARG A 44 -6.30 -7.05 10.89
CA ARG A 44 -5.97 -8.48 10.80
C ARG A 44 -5.93 -8.95 9.35
N ARG A 45 -6.87 -8.52 8.50
CA ARG A 45 -6.84 -8.84 7.07
C ARG A 45 -5.61 -8.28 6.37
N VAL A 46 -5.24 -7.03 6.65
CA VAL A 46 -4.02 -6.41 6.10
C VAL A 46 -2.78 -7.21 6.51
N LEU A 47 -2.65 -7.57 7.79
CA LEU A 47 -1.50 -8.31 8.31
C LEU A 47 -1.42 -9.76 7.79
N ASN A 48 -2.57 -10.38 7.55
CA ASN A 48 -2.66 -11.73 6.98
C ASN A 48 -2.61 -11.75 5.44
N LEU A 49 -2.59 -10.57 4.80
CA LEU A 49 -2.66 -10.43 3.34
C LEU A 49 -3.95 -11.04 2.76
N ASP A 50 -5.05 -10.98 3.53
CA ASP A 50 -6.35 -11.47 3.09
C ASP A 50 -6.94 -10.54 2.02
N GLY A 51 -7.12 -11.04 0.80
CA GLY A 51 -7.62 -10.24 -0.34
C GLY A 51 -6.54 -9.44 -1.06
N TRP A 52 -5.27 -9.87 -0.92
CA TRP A 52 -4.11 -9.21 -1.49
C TRP A 52 -4.17 -9.04 -3.02
N ASP A 53 -4.67 -10.07 -3.70
CA ASP A 53 -4.79 -10.08 -5.17
C ASP A 53 -5.89 -9.15 -5.66
N ASP A 54 -6.97 -8.99 -4.89
CA ASP A 54 -8.14 -8.18 -5.25
C ASP A 54 -7.99 -6.69 -4.88
N ALA A 55 -6.93 -6.32 -4.16
CA ALA A 55 -6.71 -4.97 -3.65
C ALA A 55 -6.65 -3.91 -4.76
N GLU A 56 -6.02 -4.22 -5.88
CA GLU A 56 -5.93 -3.30 -7.03
C GLU A 56 -7.30 -3.07 -7.66
N GLN A 57 -8.10 -4.13 -7.80
CA GLN A 57 -9.44 -4.06 -8.37
C GLN A 57 -10.39 -3.24 -7.51
N ALA A 58 -10.27 -3.34 -6.19
CA ALA A 58 -11.06 -2.56 -5.24
C ALA A 58 -10.80 -1.04 -5.34
N LEU A 59 -9.72 -0.62 -6.00
CA LEU A 59 -9.29 0.78 -6.12
C LEU A 59 -9.45 1.35 -7.53
N VAL A 60 -9.92 0.55 -8.50
CA VAL A 60 -10.15 1.00 -9.89
C VAL A 60 -11.13 2.16 -9.96
N GLY A 61 -12.15 2.16 -9.09
CA GLY A 61 -13.22 3.16 -9.04
C GLY A 61 -12.84 4.49 -8.38
N LEU A 62 -11.62 4.63 -7.85
CA LEU A 62 -11.14 5.90 -7.28
C LEU A 62 -11.01 6.98 -8.36
N SER A 63 -11.21 8.23 -7.96
CA SER A 63 -10.89 9.39 -8.80
C SER A 63 -9.38 9.47 -9.08
N ASN A 64 -9.00 10.21 -10.12
CA ASN A 64 -7.59 10.38 -10.46
C ASN A 64 -6.80 11.05 -9.32
N GLU A 65 -7.42 11.99 -8.60
CA GLU A 65 -6.81 12.66 -7.45
C GLU A 65 -6.53 11.67 -6.31
N GLU A 66 -7.50 10.83 -5.96
CA GLU A 66 -7.33 9.80 -4.93
C GLU A 66 -6.29 8.74 -5.32
N LYS A 67 -6.19 8.40 -6.60
CA LYS A 67 -5.17 7.48 -7.10
C LYS A 67 -3.78 8.10 -7.05
N GLN A 68 -3.64 9.37 -7.39
CA GLN A 68 -2.37 10.10 -7.26
C GLN A 68 -1.93 10.22 -5.80
N GLU A 69 -2.85 10.53 -4.90
CA GLU A 69 -2.58 10.55 -3.46
C GLU A 69 -2.10 9.19 -2.97
N LEU A 70 -2.76 8.11 -3.39
CA LEU A 70 -2.35 6.76 -3.05
C LEU A 70 -0.95 6.43 -3.57
N VAL A 71 -0.63 6.77 -4.81
CA VAL A 71 0.73 6.58 -5.36
C VAL A 71 1.77 7.34 -4.54
N GLY A 72 1.46 8.58 -4.12
CA GLY A 72 2.31 9.34 -3.20
C GLY A 72 2.55 8.60 -1.88
N GLN A 73 1.49 8.07 -1.27
CA GLN A 73 1.60 7.27 -0.04
C GLN A 73 2.43 5.99 -0.23
N LEU A 74 2.36 5.35 -1.40
CA LEU A 74 3.18 4.17 -1.71
C LEU A 74 4.66 4.54 -1.83
N VAL A 75 5.00 5.68 -2.41
CA VAL A 75 6.37 6.20 -2.48
C VAL A 75 6.90 6.55 -1.09
N ASP A 76 6.08 7.22 -0.27
CA ASP A 76 6.45 7.58 1.11
C ASP A 76 6.70 6.33 1.97
N ALA A 77 5.88 5.29 1.79
CA ALA A 77 6.04 4.02 2.49
C ALA A 77 7.36 3.34 2.11
N ALA A 78 7.61 3.26 0.81
CA ALA A 78 8.80 2.64 0.23
C ALA A 78 10.10 3.44 0.47
N SER A 79 10.00 4.65 1.00
CA SER A 79 11.14 5.48 1.39
C SER A 79 11.20 5.72 2.90
N SER A 80 10.39 4.98 3.68
CA SER A 80 10.26 5.18 5.13
C SER A 80 11.53 4.88 5.92
N ASP A 81 12.44 4.06 5.39
CA ASP A 81 13.77 3.78 5.94
C ASP A 81 14.87 4.69 5.36
N GLY A 82 14.49 5.65 4.52
CA GLY A 82 15.37 6.58 3.83
C GLY A 82 15.97 6.08 2.52
N ARG A 83 15.61 4.87 2.05
CA ARG A 83 16.09 4.32 0.77
C ARG A 83 15.02 3.51 0.05
N LEU A 84 14.61 4.01 -1.11
CA LEU A 84 13.81 3.22 -2.04
C LEU A 84 14.67 2.16 -2.73
N SER A 85 14.43 0.88 -2.45
CA SER A 85 15.10 -0.21 -3.16
C SER A 85 14.58 -0.33 -4.60
N PRO A 86 15.37 -0.94 -5.52
CA PRO A 86 14.90 -1.18 -6.89
C PRO A 86 13.64 -2.05 -6.97
N LEU A 87 13.43 -2.97 -6.03
CA LEU A 87 12.27 -3.86 -5.99
C LEU A 87 11.01 -3.10 -5.58
N GLU A 88 11.10 -2.27 -4.55
CA GLU A 88 9.98 -1.41 -4.12
C GLU A 88 9.64 -0.38 -5.18
N ALA A 89 10.64 0.26 -5.80
CA ALA A 89 10.43 1.19 -6.92
C ALA A 89 9.69 0.52 -8.08
N GLN A 90 10.07 -0.72 -8.41
CA GLN A 90 9.39 -1.50 -9.45
C GLN A 90 7.95 -1.85 -9.02
N MET A 91 7.73 -2.17 -7.75
CA MET A 91 6.40 -2.47 -7.22
C MET A 91 5.48 -1.24 -7.27
N VAL A 92 5.95 -0.08 -6.82
CA VAL A 92 5.24 1.20 -6.93
C VAL A 92 4.86 1.46 -8.39
N LYS A 93 5.83 1.34 -9.32
CA LYS A 93 5.57 1.54 -10.75
C LYS A 93 4.50 0.60 -11.31
N ARG A 94 4.52 -0.68 -10.90
CA ARG A 94 3.52 -1.67 -11.30
C ARG A 94 2.13 -1.30 -10.78
N ILE A 95 2.04 -0.91 -9.51
CA ILE A 95 0.77 -0.50 -8.90
C ILE A 95 0.25 0.79 -9.54
N SER A 96 1.10 1.79 -9.78
CA SER A 96 0.73 3.03 -10.48
C SER A 96 0.14 2.73 -11.86
N ALA A 97 0.78 1.84 -12.62
CA ALA A 97 0.28 1.40 -13.92
C ALA A 97 -1.08 0.67 -13.82
N ALA A 98 -1.26 -0.20 -12.83
CA ALA A 98 -2.51 -0.91 -12.58
C ALA A 98 -3.66 0.05 -12.20
N LEU A 99 -3.36 1.12 -11.46
CA LEU A 99 -4.32 2.16 -11.09
C LEU A 99 -4.62 3.13 -12.25
N GLY A 100 -3.82 3.11 -13.31
CA GLY A 100 -3.93 4.03 -14.46
C GLY A 100 -3.31 5.40 -14.19
N VAL A 101 -2.44 5.53 -13.19
CA VAL A 101 -1.69 6.75 -12.90
C VAL A 101 -0.34 6.66 -13.59
N GLN A 102 -0.10 7.54 -14.57
CA GLN A 102 1.25 7.67 -15.14
C GLN A 102 2.12 8.46 -14.17
N SER A 103 3.17 7.82 -13.68
CA SER A 103 4.30 8.43 -12.96
C SER A 103 5.59 8.15 -13.74
#